data_AF-A0A348ZVG9-F1
#
_entry.id   AF-A0A348ZVG9-F1
#
_cell.length_a   1.000
_cell.length_b   1.000
_cell.length_c   1.000
_cell.angle_alpha   90.00
_cell.angle_beta   90.00
_cell.angle_gamma   90.00
#
_symmetry.space_group_name_H-M   'P 1'
#
loop_
_entity.id
_entity.type
_entity.pdbx_description
1 polymer ?
#
loop_
_entity_poly.entity_id
_entity_poly.type
_entity_poly.pdbx_seq_one_letter_code
_entity_poly.pdbx_strand_id
1 'polypeptide(L)'
;MSKTSMNMEAGTLIGYFAERDEARIALRELQRRGFRRAAWVHKTSDGEVHIGDPFLWRRALGVTLTAIVFGGLAGVASLLLHGPVPILSGSLSALVPIFAGGLIGTLWGGVWIRRSKYGVERRLLEDHGRWLVSEETVLILQAPIETLRFPAAALRESGDIPPAVFVLHPKRENPIGDVRSLGVPLSPAQTQEHAQRLAMDHEVDPKTRRNAELLRRVENAHQWVHQVCLSLSEASRLEQGTPPTAEWILDNEYVVESNARDVQMNLPRHFYQELPALANEPYRGLPRIYGLAKELVSFAEWRVDRENILSFIEAYQSVRTLTIGELWAVPQ
;
A
#
# COMPACT_ATOMS: atom_id res chain seq x y z
N MET A 1 -17.18 -11.44 1.69
CA MET A 1 -17.55 -10.03 1.39
C MET A 1 -16.57 -9.12 2.10
N SER A 2 -15.46 -8.80 1.45
CA SER A 2 -14.56 -7.74 1.91
C SER A 2 -15.16 -6.42 1.47
N LYS A 3 -15.51 -5.55 2.44
CA LYS A 3 -15.77 -4.15 2.14
C LYS A 3 -14.45 -3.55 1.66
N THR A 4 -14.29 -3.42 0.36
CA THR A 4 -13.32 -2.50 -0.25
C THR A 4 -13.76 -1.09 0.11
N SER A 5 -13.52 -0.68 1.35
CA SER A 5 -13.39 0.74 1.63
C SER A 5 -12.18 1.17 0.83
N MET A 6 -12.40 2.02 -0.16
CA MET A 6 -11.41 2.86 -0.82
C MET A 6 -10.64 3.62 0.29
N ASN A 7 -9.67 2.96 0.92
CA ASN A 7 -8.71 3.62 1.76
C ASN A 7 -7.77 4.26 0.76
N MET A 8 -8.07 5.50 0.36
CA MET A 8 -7.12 6.33 -0.38
C MET A 8 -5.85 6.38 0.45
N GLU A 9 -4.86 5.58 0.05
CA GLU A 9 -3.58 5.50 0.74
C GLU A 9 -2.92 6.88 0.64
N ALA A 10 -2.53 7.42 1.79
CA ALA A 10 -1.96 8.76 1.84
C ALA A 10 -0.50 8.68 1.38
N GLY A 11 -0.16 9.48 0.37
CA GLY A 11 1.23 9.75 0.03
C GLY A 11 1.83 10.74 1.03
N THR A 12 3.16 10.81 1.05
CA THR A 12 3.92 11.80 1.82
C THR A 12 4.70 12.70 0.87
N LEU A 13 4.49 14.00 0.92
CA LEU A 13 5.29 15.01 0.26
C LEU A 13 6.30 15.58 1.26
N ILE A 14 7.56 15.66 0.86
CA ILE A 14 8.66 16.17 1.66
C ILE A 14 9.33 17.29 0.87
N GLY A 15 9.46 18.48 1.47
CA GLY A 15 10.20 19.60 0.90
C GLY A 15 11.34 20.01 1.82
N TYR A 16 12.56 20.09 1.31
CA TYR A 16 13.73 20.57 2.05
C TYR A 16 14.01 22.03 1.70
N PHE A 17 14.07 22.86 2.74
CA PHE A 17 14.30 24.31 2.66
C PHE A 17 15.60 24.64 3.38
N ALA A 18 16.37 25.55 2.78
CA ALA A 18 17.55 26.14 3.42
C ALA A 18 17.14 27.04 4.59
N GLU A 19 16.07 27.83 4.43
CA GLU A 19 15.63 28.76 5.46
C GLU A 19 14.33 28.31 6.15
N ARG A 20 14.29 28.50 7.47
CA ARG A 20 13.12 28.16 8.30
C ARG A 20 11.89 28.98 7.95
N ASP A 21 12.06 30.24 7.57
CA ASP A 21 10.93 31.14 7.31
C ASP A 21 10.26 30.87 5.97
N GLU A 22 11.01 30.45 4.95
CA GLU A 22 10.46 29.96 3.68
C GLU A 22 9.56 28.73 3.90
N ALA A 23 10.03 27.74 4.66
CA ALA A 23 9.24 26.56 5.00
C ALA A 23 7.94 26.92 5.74
N ARG A 24 7.97 27.92 6.63
CA ARG A 24 6.78 28.41 7.34
C ARG A 24 5.80 29.12 6.42
N ILE A 25 6.28 29.93 5.48
CA ILE A 25 5.45 30.62 4.49
C ILE A 25 4.77 29.59 3.59
N ALA A 26 5.55 28.63 3.06
CA ALA A 26 5.05 27.53 2.26
C ALA A 26 3.99 26.71 3.02
N LEU A 27 4.23 26.37 4.29
CA LEU A 27 3.25 25.67 5.11
C LEU A 27 1.93 26.44 5.25
N ARG A 28 1.98 27.76 5.49
CA ARG A 28 0.77 28.58 5.62
C ARG A 28 -0.01 28.61 4.32
N GLU A 29 0.68 28.71 3.18
CA GLU A 29 0.06 28.71 1.86
C GLU A 29 -0.63 27.36 1.56
N LEU A 30 0.04 26.25 1.84
CA LEU A 30 -0.55 24.90 1.71
C LEU A 30 -1.80 24.75 2.60
N GLN A 31 -1.77 25.27 3.83
CA GLN A 31 -2.92 25.22 4.73
C GLN A 31 -4.11 26.05 4.25
N ARG A 32 -3.87 27.23 3.64
CA ARG A 32 -4.93 28.04 3.00
C ARG A 32 -5.60 27.29 1.87
N ARG A 33 -4.83 26.52 1.11
CA ARG A 33 -5.32 25.66 0.00
C ARG A 33 -6.00 24.37 0.49
N GLY A 34 -6.14 24.16 1.80
CA GLY A 34 -6.85 23.03 2.39
C GLY A 34 -5.96 21.83 2.78
N PHE A 35 -4.66 21.89 2.52
CA PHE A 35 -3.70 20.85 2.89
C PHE A 35 -3.31 20.97 4.37
N ARG A 36 -4.19 20.49 5.26
CA ARG A 36 -4.06 20.69 6.71
C ARG A 36 -3.20 19.66 7.43
N ARG A 37 -2.86 18.54 6.79
CA ARG A 37 -2.00 17.48 7.35
C ARG A 37 -0.53 17.76 7.03
N ALA A 38 -0.04 18.91 7.46
CA ALA A 38 1.32 19.36 7.19
C ALA A 38 1.99 19.90 8.45
N ALA A 39 3.29 19.64 8.57
CA ALA A 39 4.15 20.10 9.66
C ALA A 39 5.56 20.37 9.13
N TRP A 40 6.37 21.11 9.88
CA TRP A 40 7.80 21.28 9.58
C TRP A 40 8.66 20.85 10.75
N VAL A 41 9.90 20.46 10.44
CA VAL A 41 10.95 20.11 11.39
C VAL A 41 12.20 20.87 10.98
N HIS A 42 12.80 21.60 11.92
CA HIS A 42 14.03 22.36 11.71
C HIS A 42 15.09 21.88 12.68
N LYS A 43 16.34 21.78 12.22
CA LYS A 43 17.46 21.43 13.08
C LYS A 43 18.40 22.62 13.16
N THR A 44 18.68 23.08 14.37
CA THR A 44 19.62 24.19 14.58
C THR A 44 21.06 23.72 14.45
N SER A 45 21.99 24.68 14.37
CA SER A 45 23.43 24.50 14.40
C SER A 45 23.89 23.61 15.55
N ASP A 46 23.23 23.76 16.70
CA ASP A 46 23.53 23.06 17.95
C ASP A 46 22.98 21.62 17.97
N GLY A 47 22.30 21.21 16.90
CA GLY A 47 21.69 19.89 16.74
C GLY A 47 20.32 19.76 17.41
N GLU A 48 19.76 20.84 17.95
CA GLU A 48 18.41 20.82 18.54
C GLU A 48 17.33 20.78 17.46
N VAL A 49 16.43 19.80 17.57
CA VAL A 49 15.34 19.60 16.62
C VAL A 49 14.08 20.30 17.10
N HIS A 50 13.66 21.32 16.36
CA HIS A 50 12.44 22.07 16.59
C HIS A 50 11.34 21.58 15.64
N ILE A 51 10.23 21.11 16.20
CA ILE A 51 9.08 20.64 15.43
C ILE A 51 7.96 21.67 15.52
N GLY A 52 7.48 22.14 14.37
CA GLY A 52 6.30 22.99 14.27
C GLY A 52 5.13 22.24 13.67
N ASP A 53 4.27 21.69 14.53
CA ASP A 53 2.98 21.12 14.13
C ASP A 53 1.83 22.00 14.66
N PRO A 54 1.18 22.80 13.79
CA PRO A 54 0.02 23.62 14.17
C PRO A 54 -1.16 22.80 14.70
N PHE A 55 -1.15 21.49 14.46
CA PHE A 55 -2.22 20.60 14.85
C PHE A 55 -2.18 20.18 16.34
N LEU A 56 -1.01 20.19 17.00
CA LEU A 56 -0.92 19.90 18.43
C LEU A 56 -1.79 20.85 19.28
N TRP A 57 -1.76 22.14 18.95
CA TRP A 57 -2.59 23.14 19.63
C TRP A 57 -4.08 22.96 19.33
N ARG A 58 -4.43 22.64 18.07
CA ARG A 58 -5.82 22.38 17.68
C ARG A 58 -6.38 21.10 18.33
N ARG A 59 -5.57 20.06 18.54
CA ARG A 59 -5.95 18.87 19.32
C ARG A 59 -6.24 19.25 20.76
N ALA A 60 -5.36 20.02 21.39
CA ALA A 60 -5.56 20.47 22.77
C ALA A 60 -6.86 21.30 22.91
N LEU A 61 -7.10 22.25 22.00
CA LEU A 61 -8.33 23.03 21.93
C LEU A 61 -9.58 22.16 21.70
N GLY A 62 -9.48 21.14 20.84
CA GLY A 62 -10.58 20.21 20.59
C GLY A 62 -10.94 19.40 21.84
N VAL A 63 -9.94 18.83 22.54
CA VAL A 63 -10.14 18.08 23.79
C VAL A 63 -10.70 18.98 24.89
N THR A 64 -10.19 20.20 25.04
CA THR A 64 -10.69 21.12 26.06
C THR A 64 -12.11 21.58 25.75
N LEU A 65 -12.44 21.85 24.48
CA LEU A 65 -13.80 22.21 24.09
C LEU A 65 -14.79 21.05 24.36
N THR A 66 -14.42 19.81 24.03
CA THR A 66 -15.29 18.65 24.35
C THR A 66 -15.42 18.46 25.86
N ALA A 67 -14.36 18.67 26.64
CA ALA A 67 -14.44 18.63 28.09
C ALA A 67 -15.38 19.71 28.66
N ILE A 68 -15.29 20.94 28.15
CA ILE A 68 -16.16 22.06 28.57
C ILE A 68 -17.62 21.77 28.21
N VAL A 69 -17.91 21.28 27.00
CA VAL A 69 -19.27 20.97 26.55
C VAL A 69 -19.89 19.85 27.39
N PHE A 70 -19.17 18.74 27.60
CA PHE A 70 -19.69 17.62 28.39
C PHE A 70 -19.80 17.97 29.89
N GLY A 71 -18.83 18.70 30.44
CA GLY A 71 -18.90 19.20 31.82
C GLY A 71 -20.06 20.18 32.03
N GLY A 72 -20.29 21.08 31.07
CA GLY A 72 -21.41 22.00 31.07
C GLY A 72 -22.76 21.30 30.97
N LEU A 73 -22.91 20.34 30.05
CA LEU A 73 -24.12 19.53 29.91
C LEU A 73 -24.42 18.72 31.17
N ALA A 74 -23.40 18.12 31.79
CA ALA A 74 -23.55 17.39 33.04
C ALA A 74 -23.96 18.31 34.20
N GLY A 75 -23.41 19.53 34.27
CA GLY A 75 -23.80 20.54 35.24
C GLY A 75 -25.27 20.99 35.08
N VAL A 76 -25.70 21.26 33.86
CA VAL A 76 -27.10 21.63 33.55
C VAL A 76 -28.06 20.49 33.88
N ALA A 77 -27.72 19.25 33.51
CA ALA A 77 -28.53 18.08 33.83
C ALA A 77 -28.65 17.87 35.35
N SER A 78 -27.56 18.10 36.10
CA SER A 78 -27.57 18.02 37.57
C SER A 78 -28.51 19.06 38.20
N LEU A 79 -28.51 20.30 37.68
CA LEU A 79 -29.39 21.37 38.15
C LEU A 79 -30.87 21.07 37.87
N LEU A 80 -31.17 20.48 36.72
CA LEU A 80 -32.54 20.10 36.33
C LEU A 80 -33.09 18.93 37.16
N LEU A 81 -32.23 17.94 37.49
CA LEU A 81 -32.66 16.73 38.20
C LEU A 81 -32.73 16.90 39.73
N HIS A 82 -31.88 17.74 40.33
CA HIS A 82 -31.77 17.86 41.79
C HIS A 82 -32.11 19.25 42.35
N GLY A 83 -32.47 20.22 41.48
CA GLY A 83 -32.79 21.60 41.87
C GLY A 83 -31.54 22.47 42.11
N PRO A 84 -31.71 23.80 42.27
CA PRO A 84 -30.59 24.73 42.40
C PRO A 84 -29.95 24.62 43.79
N VAL A 85 -28.85 23.86 43.89
CA VAL A 85 -27.99 23.88 45.08
C VAL A 85 -27.06 25.10 44.98
N PRO A 86 -26.96 25.97 46.00
CA PRO A 86 -26.19 27.21 45.91
C PRO A 86 -24.69 26.91 45.75
N ILE A 87 -24.14 27.31 44.60
CA ILE A 87 -22.74 27.14 44.19
C ILE A 87 -21.77 27.83 45.19
N LEU A 88 -22.27 28.79 45.98
CA LEU A 88 -21.49 29.59 46.93
C LEU A 88 -21.28 28.93 48.30
N SER A 89 -21.88 27.78 48.61
CA SER A 89 -21.77 27.15 49.95
C SER A 89 -20.64 26.13 50.11
N GLY A 90 -19.70 26.04 49.18
CA GLY A 90 -18.51 25.16 49.31
C GLY A 90 -18.81 23.65 49.28
N SER A 91 -20.01 23.25 48.88
CA SER A 91 -20.37 21.83 48.74
C SER A 91 -19.65 21.24 47.52
N LEU A 92 -18.62 20.43 47.78
CA LEU A 92 -17.88 19.65 46.77
C LEU A 92 -18.83 18.81 45.88
N SER A 93 -20.02 18.45 46.36
CA SER A 93 -21.01 17.61 45.67
C SER A 93 -21.53 18.25 44.36
N ALA A 94 -21.69 19.57 44.29
CA ALA A 94 -22.17 20.25 43.09
C ALA A 94 -21.14 20.26 41.94
N LEU A 95 -19.85 20.08 42.26
CA LEU A 95 -18.77 20.07 41.28
C LEU A 95 -18.49 18.67 40.72
N VAL A 96 -18.85 17.60 41.46
CA VAL A 96 -18.66 16.20 41.05
C VAL A 96 -19.20 15.89 39.64
N PRO A 97 -20.46 16.24 39.28
CA PRO A 97 -20.99 15.93 37.94
C PRO A 97 -20.29 16.72 36.83
N ILE A 98 -19.84 17.95 37.12
CA ILE A 98 -19.09 18.78 36.16
C ILE A 98 -17.73 18.17 35.87
N PHE A 99 -16.99 17.77 36.91
CA PHE A 99 -15.69 17.10 36.76
C PHE A 99 -15.82 15.73 36.08
N ALA A 100 -16.84 14.94 36.45
CA ALA A 100 -17.11 13.64 35.83
C ALA A 100 -17.47 13.79 34.33
N GLY A 101 -18.35 14.73 34.00
CA GLY A 101 -18.68 15.06 32.61
C GLY A 101 -17.48 15.55 31.82
N GLY A 102 -16.66 16.44 32.41
CA GLY A 102 -15.41 16.90 31.80
C GLY A 102 -14.44 15.77 31.51
N LEU A 103 -14.29 14.81 32.43
CA LEU A 103 -13.41 13.65 32.28
C LEU A 103 -13.91 12.68 31.19
N ILE A 104 -15.23 12.51 31.07
CA ILE A 104 -15.83 11.79 29.93
C ILE A 104 -15.58 12.54 28.63
N GLY A 105 -15.73 13.87 28.62
CA GLY A 105 -15.48 14.72 27.47
C GLY A 105 -14.02 14.74 27.00
N THR A 106 -13.05 14.65 27.92
CA THR A 106 -11.63 14.51 27.56
C THR A 106 -11.32 13.14 26.97
N LEU A 107 -11.85 12.07 27.57
CA LEU A 107 -11.71 10.70 27.05
C LEU A 107 -12.35 10.57 25.67
N TRP A 108 -13.57 11.08 25.50
CA TRP A 108 -14.29 11.06 24.23
C TRP A 108 -13.60 11.92 23.17
N GLY A 109 -13.19 13.14 23.51
CA GLY A 109 -12.42 14.03 22.64
C GLY A 109 -11.09 13.40 22.22
N GLY A 110 -10.39 12.75 23.15
CA GLY A 110 -9.16 12.01 22.88
C GLY A 110 -9.37 10.83 21.93
N VAL A 111 -10.44 10.04 22.11
CA VAL A 111 -10.79 8.94 21.19
C VAL A 111 -11.19 9.47 19.82
N TRP A 112 -12.01 10.52 19.75
CA TRP A 112 -12.43 11.14 18.49
C TRP A 112 -11.24 11.71 17.71
N ILE A 113 -10.31 12.40 18.39
CA ILE A 113 -9.08 12.91 17.79
C ILE A 113 -8.14 11.79 17.36
N ARG A 114 -7.99 10.72 18.16
CA ARG A 114 -7.22 9.53 17.78
C ARG A 114 -7.80 8.81 16.57
N ARG A 115 -9.13 8.80 16.45
CA ARG A 115 -9.85 8.17 15.34
C ARG A 115 -9.92 9.06 14.10
N SER A 116 -9.65 10.35 14.25
CA SER A 116 -9.62 11.27 13.12
C SER A 116 -8.25 11.31 12.45
N LYS A 117 -8.23 11.26 11.12
CA LYS A 117 -7.03 11.29 10.26
C LYS A 117 -6.40 12.69 10.20
N TYR A 118 -6.20 13.36 11.33
CA TYR A 118 -5.65 14.71 11.36
C TYR A 118 -4.19 14.74 11.86
N GLY A 119 -3.34 15.51 11.18
CA GLY A 119 -1.91 15.65 11.47
C GLY A 119 -1.02 14.70 10.67
N VAL A 120 0.29 14.98 10.70
CA VAL A 120 1.35 14.09 10.19
C VAL A 120 1.70 13.08 11.28
N GLU A 121 2.09 11.87 10.90
CA GLU A 121 2.52 10.87 11.88
C GLU A 121 3.77 11.31 12.65
N ARG A 122 3.71 11.21 13.99
CA ARG A 122 4.80 11.65 14.86
C ARG A 122 6.11 10.88 14.61
N ARG A 123 6.01 9.57 14.35
CA ARG A 123 7.18 8.74 14.02
C ARG A 123 7.89 9.24 12.78
N LEU A 124 7.13 9.60 11.74
CA LEU A 124 7.68 10.16 10.51
C LEU A 124 8.44 11.47 10.76
N LEU A 125 7.90 12.37 11.59
CA LEU A 125 8.55 13.62 11.98
C LEU A 125 9.83 13.37 12.80
N GLU A 126 9.79 12.44 13.74
CA GLU A 126 10.94 12.06 14.58
C GLU A 126 12.05 11.40 13.76
N ASP A 127 11.69 10.51 12.84
CA ASP A 127 12.62 9.86 11.93
C ASP A 127 13.32 10.92 11.07
N HIS A 128 12.58 11.80 10.39
CA HIS A 128 13.18 12.84 9.54
C HIS A 128 14.03 13.84 10.35
N GLY A 129 13.62 14.19 11.56
CA GLY A 129 14.41 15.05 12.45
C GLY A 129 15.79 14.49 12.79
N ARG A 130 15.95 13.15 12.84
CA ARG A 130 17.25 12.51 13.10
C ARG A 130 18.22 12.64 11.93
N TRP A 131 17.71 12.56 10.71
CA TRP A 131 18.51 12.57 9.48
C TRP A 131 18.73 13.97 8.87
N LEU A 132 18.04 14.99 9.39
CA LEU A 132 18.14 16.37 8.90
C LEU A 132 19.55 16.93 9.13
N VAL A 133 20.08 17.67 8.15
CA VAL A 133 21.34 18.41 8.29
C VAL A 133 21.11 19.62 9.19
N SER A 134 22.15 20.07 9.90
CA SER A 134 22.06 21.28 10.70
C SER A 134 21.76 22.50 9.83
N GLU A 135 20.95 23.42 10.35
CA GLU A 135 20.42 24.61 9.68
C GLU A 135 19.40 24.34 8.55
N GLU A 136 19.00 23.09 8.30
CA GLU A 136 17.94 22.79 7.33
C GLU A 136 16.55 22.73 7.97
N THR A 137 15.53 22.94 7.13
CA THR A 137 14.14 22.75 7.50
C THR A 137 13.44 21.81 6.53
N VAL A 138 12.83 20.75 7.04
CA VAL A 138 12.00 19.84 6.25
C VAL A 138 10.52 20.12 6.51
N LEU A 139 9.75 20.30 5.44
CA LEU A 139 8.29 20.35 5.45
C LEU A 139 7.75 18.98 5.06
N ILE A 140 6.86 18.42 5.85
CA ILE A 140 6.21 17.14 5.60
C ILE A 140 4.70 17.36 5.47
N LEU A 141 4.11 16.89 4.37
CA LEU A 141 2.69 16.93 4.08
C LEU A 141 2.17 15.52 3.76
N GLN A 142 1.05 15.12 4.37
CA GLN A 142 0.37 13.87 4.05
C GLN A 142 -1.01 14.13 3.44
N ALA A 143 -1.20 13.74 2.19
CA ALA A 143 -2.48 13.87 1.49
C ALA A 143 -2.69 12.69 0.53
N PRO A 144 -3.91 12.49 -0.01
CA PRO A 144 -4.12 11.49 -1.05
C PRO A 144 -3.15 11.70 -2.23
N ILE A 145 -2.55 10.61 -2.73
CA ILE A 145 -1.45 10.67 -3.71
C ILE A 145 -1.82 11.49 -4.96
N GLU A 146 -3.03 11.29 -5.48
CA GLU A 146 -3.60 12.01 -6.63
C GLU A 146 -3.65 13.54 -6.43
N THR A 147 -3.74 14.01 -5.18
CA THR A 147 -3.79 15.43 -4.85
C THR A 147 -2.41 16.05 -4.64
N LEU A 148 -1.35 15.24 -4.48
CA LEU A 148 -0.01 15.73 -4.14
C LEU A 148 0.65 16.52 -5.28
N ARG A 149 0.13 16.46 -6.51
CA ARG A 149 0.60 17.29 -7.62
C ARG A 149 0.48 18.78 -7.36
N PHE A 150 -0.62 19.22 -6.74
CA PHE A 150 -0.87 20.62 -6.46
C PHE A 150 0.08 21.21 -5.41
N PRO A 151 0.27 20.59 -4.23
CA PRO A 151 1.24 21.07 -3.26
C PRO A 151 2.67 20.87 -3.76
N ALA A 152 2.99 19.81 -4.51
CA ALA A 152 4.33 19.63 -5.08
C ALA A 152 4.70 20.77 -6.05
N ALA A 153 3.82 21.10 -7.00
CA ALA A 153 4.02 22.23 -7.91
C ALA A 153 4.13 23.56 -7.15
N ALA A 154 3.22 23.79 -6.19
CA ALA A 154 3.25 25.00 -5.37
C ALA A 154 4.56 25.17 -4.57
N LEU A 155 5.17 24.06 -4.12
CA LEU A 155 6.48 24.10 -3.47
C LEU A 155 7.62 24.37 -4.47
N ARG A 156 7.58 23.77 -5.67
CA ARG A 156 8.59 24.00 -6.71
C ARG A 156 8.58 25.42 -7.27
N GLU A 157 7.43 26.08 -7.23
CA GLU A 157 7.27 27.48 -7.65
C GLU A 157 7.51 28.48 -6.48
N SER A 158 7.84 27.99 -5.29
CA SER A 158 8.00 28.81 -4.09
C SER A 158 9.43 29.35 -3.97
N GLY A 159 9.58 30.67 -4.08
CA GLY A 159 10.83 31.39 -3.80
C GLY A 159 11.80 31.44 -4.97
N ASP A 160 12.90 32.17 -4.78
CA ASP A 160 13.94 32.35 -5.82
C ASP A 160 14.78 31.08 -5.99
N ILE A 161 14.95 30.29 -4.91
CA ILE A 161 15.62 28.99 -4.91
C ILE A 161 14.59 27.92 -4.54
N PRO A 162 14.14 27.10 -5.48
CA PRO A 162 13.10 26.12 -5.21
C PRO A 162 13.61 25.02 -4.26
N PRO A 163 12.80 24.61 -3.26
CA PRO A 163 13.16 23.55 -2.35
C PRO A 163 13.29 22.20 -3.08
N ALA A 164 14.10 21.28 -2.52
CA ALA A 164 14.12 19.91 -3.01
C ALA A 164 12.84 19.19 -2.56
N VAL A 165 12.00 18.79 -3.52
CA VAL A 165 10.68 18.20 -3.26
C VAL A 165 10.65 16.73 -3.66
N PHE A 166 10.29 15.86 -2.71
CA PHE A 166 10.14 14.42 -2.89
C PHE A 166 8.71 13.98 -2.58
N VAL A 167 8.15 13.11 -3.42
CA VAL A 167 6.88 12.44 -3.14
C VAL A 167 7.15 10.97 -2.86
N LEU A 168 6.75 10.52 -1.68
CA LEU A 168 6.82 9.13 -1.26
C LEU A 168 5.43 8.50 -1.41
N HIS A 169 5.36 7.50 -2.27
CA HIS A 169 4.20 6.64 -2.39
C HIS A 169 4.12 5.69 -1.17
N PRO A 170 2.91 5.31 -0.74
CA PRO A 170 2.72 4.32 0.31
C PRO A 170 3.42 3.01 -0.07
N LYS A 171 4.09 2.37 0.91
CA LYS A 171 4.64 1.02 0.70
C LYS A 171 3.48 0.06 0.47
N ARG A 172 3.56 -0.70 -0.61
CA ARG A 172 2.59 -1.74 -0.91
C ARG A 172 3.22 -3.11 -0.72
N GLU A 173 2.51 -3.98 -0.02
CA GLU A 173 2.91 -5.37 0.10
C GLU A 173 2.70 -6.07 -1.24
N ASN A 174 3.68 -6.86 -1.66
CA ASN A 174 3.55 -7.69 -2.85
C ASN A 174 2.56 -8.83 -2.55
N PRO A 175 1.38 -8.88 -3.18
CA PRO A 175 0.40 -9.94 -2.91
C PRO A 175 0.84 -11.29 -3.46
N ILE A 176 1.79 -11.29 -4.38
CA ILE A 176 2.45 -12.47 -4.92
C ILE A 176 3.67 -12.68 -4.03
N GLY A 177 3.58 -13.62 -3.08
CA GLY A 177 4.71 -13.95 -2.19
C GLY A 177 5.99 -14.27 -2.98
N ASP A 178 7.12 -14.39 -2.29
CA ASP A 178 8.45 -14.51 -2.90
C ASP A 178 8.45 -15.38 -4.16
N VAL A 179 8.76 -14.75 -5.30
CA VAL A 179 8.97 -15.46 -6.55
C VAL A 179 10.07 -16.46 -6.28
N ARG A 180 9.75 -17.76 -6.38
CA ARG A 180 10.73 -18.84 -6.23
C ARG A 180 11.96 -18.46 -7.07
N SER A 181 13.13 -18.46 -6.43
CA SER A 181 14.38 -18.00 -7.03
C SER A 181 14.57 -18.66 -8.39
N LEU A 182 15.02 -17.86 -9.36
CA LEU A 182 15.41 -18.34 -10.69
C LEU A 182 16.28 -19.59 -10.54
N GLY A 183 15.93 -20.64 -11.26
CA GLY A 183 16.80 -21.80 -11.39
C GLY A 183 18.08 -21.39 -12.12
N VAL A 184 19.13 -22.20 -11.98
CA VAL A 184 20.30 -22.04 -12.86
C VAL A 184 19.83 -22.29 -14.30
N PRO A 185 20.10 -21.37 -15.25
CA PRO A 185 19.73 -21.54 -16.65
C PRO A 185 20.27 -22.87 -17.18
N LEU A 186 19.41 -23.64 -17.84
CA LEU A 186 19.76 -24.95 -18.36
C LEU A 186 20.02 -24.87 -19.87
N SER A 187 21.01 -25.62 -20.35
CA SER A 187 21.15 -25.86 -21.78
C SER A 187 19.93 -26.63 -22.34
N PRO A 188 19.70 -26.64 -23.66
CA PRO A 188 18.58 -27.37 -24.26
C PRO A 188 18.55 -28.86 -23.90
N ALA A 189 19.71 -29.53 -23.87
CA ALA A 189 19.79 -30.95 -23.47
C ALA A 189 19.44 -31.17 -22.00
N GLN A 190 19.93 -30.30 -21.11
CA GLN A 190 19.60 -30.36 -19.67
C GLN A 190 18.13 -30.04 -19.42
N THR A 191 17.55 -29.15 -20.21
CA THR A 191 16.13 -28.82 -20.18
C THR A 191 15.26 -30.03 -20.50
N GLN A 192 15.61 -30.80 -21.54
CA GLN A 192 14.91 -32.03 -21.89
C GLN A 192 15.05 -33.11 -20.81
N GLU A 193 16.27 -33.30 -20.28
CA GLU A 193 16.50 -34.24 -19.19
C GLU A 193 15.71 -33.85 -17.93
N HIS A 194 15.65 -32.55 -17.62
CA HIS A 194 14.84 -32.01 -16.53
C HIS A 194 13.35 -32.28 -16.74
N ALA A 195 12.83 -32.09 -17.96
CA ALA A 195 11.44 -32.40 -18.30
C ALA A 195 11.10 -33.88 -18.04
N GLN A 196 12.01 -34.79 -18.42
CA GLN A 196 11.83 -36.22 -18.21
C GLN A 196 11.85 -36.58 -16.73
N ARG A 197 12.79 -36.03 -15.95
CA ARG A 197 12.82 -36.23 -14.48
C ARG A 197 11.55 -35.68 -13.82
N LEU A 198 11.13 -34.48 -14.21
CA LEU A 198 9.89 -33.87 -13.72
C LEU A 198 8.66 -34.75 -14.02
N ALA A 199 8.63 -35.42 -15.17
CA ALA A 199 7.56 -36.35 -15.52
C ALA A 199 7.54 -37.61 -14.64
N MET A 200 8.71 -38.09 -14.20
CA MET A 200 8.83 -39.20 -13.24
C MET A 200 8.39 -38.77 -11.84
N ASP A 201 8.72 -37.55 -11.43
CA ASP A 201 8.45 -37.04 -10.07
C ASP A 201 7.02 -36.54 -9.87
N HIS A 202 6.36 -36.06 -10.92
CA HIS A 202 4.98 -35.56 -10.81
C HIS A 202 4.02 -36.68 -10.40
N GLU A 203 3.36 -36.53 -9.25
CA GLU A 203 2.30 -37.43 -8.80
C GLU A 203 0.96 -36.75 -8.99
N VAL A 204 0.00 -37.41 -9.66
CA VAL A 204 -1.34 -36.84 -9.88
C VAL A 204 -2.26 -37.30 -8.77
N ASP A 205 -2.98 -36.36 -8.16
CA ASP A 205 -3.94 -36.64 -7.09
C ASP A 205 -5.19 -37.35 -7.65
N PRO A 206 -5.45 -38.62 -7.26
CA PRO A 206 -6.64 -39.34 -7.70
C PRO A 206 -7.94 -38.73 -7.16
N LYS A 207 -7.86 -37.88 -6.13
CA LYS A 207 -9.00 -37.16 -5.53
C LYS A 207 -8.77 -35.66 -5.62
N THR A 208 -8.62 -35.17 -6.85
CA THR A 208 -8.42 -33.73 -7.13
C THR A 208 -9.47 -32.89 -6.40
N ARG A 209 -9.01 -32.10 -5.41
CA ARG A 209 -9.88 -31.15 -4.71
C ARG A 209 -10.22 -30.01 -5.65
N ARG A 210 -11.51 -29.74 -5.84
CA ARG A 210 -12.00 -28.57 -6.58
C ARG A 210 -11.59 -27.28 -5.86
N ASN A 211 -10.46 -26.71 -6.24
CA ASN A 211 -10.07 -25.37 -5.82
C ASN A 211 -10.13 -24.40 -7.02
N ALA A 212 -9.76 -23.14 -6.81
CA ALA A 212 -9.66 -22.12 -7.85
C ALA A 212 -8.43 -21.23 -7.60
N GLU A 213 -7.39 -21.81 -6.99
CA GLU A 213 -6.28 -21.02 -6.44
C GLU A 213 -5.47 -20.36 -7.55
N LEU A 214 -5.22 -21.04 -8.67
CA LEU A 214 -4.52 -20.44 -9.80
C LEU A 214 -5.30 -19.26 -10.39
N LEU A 215 -6.61 -19.43 -10.60
CA LEU A 215 -7.47 -18.37 -11.14
C LEU A 215 -7.48 -17.15 -10.21
N ARG A 216 -7.54 -17.39 -8.89
CA ARG A 216 -7.43 -16.33 -7.88
C ARG A 216 -6.07 -15.64 -7.93
N ARG A 217 -4.98 -16.37 -8.13
CA ARG A 217 -3.63 -15.81 -8.26
C ARG A 217 -3.50 -14.93 -9.50
N VAL A 218 -4.02 -15.38 -10.65
CA VAL A 218 -4.03 -14.59 -11.89
C VAL A 218 -4.79 -13.28 -11.69
N GLU A 219 -5.99 -13.33 -11.10
CA GLU A 219 -6.78 -12.12 -10.84
C GLU A 219 -6.10 -11.16 -9.86
N ASN A 220 -5.50 -11.68 -8.77
CA ASN A 220 -4.76 -10.84 -7.83
C ASN A 220 -3.52 -10.21 -8.49
N ALA A 221 -2.80 -10.97 -9.32
CA ALA A 221 -1.62 -10.48 -10.04
C ALA A 221 -2.01 -9.40 -11.05
N HIS A 222 -3.12 -9.60 -11.75
CA HIS A 222 -3.69 -8.65 -12.70
C HIS A 222 -4.06 -7.32 -12.01
N GLN A 223 -4.87 -7.38 -10.95
CA GLN A 223 -5.21 -6.20 -10.15
C GLN A 223 -3.97 -5.50 -9.58
N TRP A 224 -2.98 -6.28 -9.15
CA TRP A 224 -1.73 -5.75 -8.62
C TRP A 224 -0.94 -4.97 -9.66
N VAL A 225 -0.74 -5.53 -10.86
CA VAL A 225 -0.04 -4.83 -11.95
C VAL A 225 -0.77 -3.54 -12.30
N HIS A 226 -2.09 -3.58 -12.46
CA HIS A 226 -2.89 -2.39 -12.74
C HIS A 226 -2.69 -1.31 -11.66
N GLN A 227 -2.73 -1.69 -10.39
CA GLN A 227 -2.47 -0.74 -9.29
C GLN A 227 -1.05 -0.17 -9.34
N VAL A 228 -0.04 -0.96 -9.68
CA VAL A 228 1.34 -0.49 -9.86
C VAL A 228 1.42 0.52 -11.01
N CYS A 229 0.79 0.24 -12.16
CA CYS A 229 0.74 1.16 -13.30
C CYS A 229 0.06 2.49 -12.94
N LEU A 230 -1.04 2.47 -12.18
CA LEU A 230 -1.67 3.70 -11.67
C LEU A 230 -0.71 4.53 -10.80
N SER A 231 0.04 3.88 -9.90
CA SER A 231 1.03 4.55 -9.06
C SER A 231 2.19 5.14 -9.85
N LEU A 232 2.74 4.38 -10.80
CA LEU A 232 3.82 4.84 -11.66
C LEU A 232 3.36 6.00 -12.55
N SER A 233 2.12 5.95 -13.05
CA SER A 233 1.50 7.06 -13.79
C SER A 233 1.38 8.33 -12.95
N GLU A 234 0.99 8.21 -11.67
CA GLU A 234 0.98 9.36 -10.74
C GLU A 234 2.39 9.89 -10.47
N ALA A 235 3.39 9.01 -10.26
CA ALA A 235 4.78 9.42 -10.08
C ALA A 235 5.32 10.17 -11.30
N SER A 236 5.01 9.69 -12.51
CA SER A 236 5.34 10.35 -13.76
C SER A 236 4.66 11.73 -13.88
N ARG A 237 3.38 11.84 -13.53
CA ARG A 237 2.66 13.14 -13.45
C ARG A 237 3.27 14.11 -12.44
N LEU A 238 3.92 13.60 -11.42
CA LEU A 238 4.65 14.39 -10.41
C LEU A 238 6.06 14.77 -10.86
N GLU A 239 6.42 14.49 -12.12
CA GLU A 239 7.75 14.71 -12.70
C GLU A 239 8.85 14.00 -11.89
N GLN A 240 8.52 12.89 -11.25
CA GLN A 240 9.52 12.05 -10.61
C GLN A 240 10.25 11.25 -11.69
N GLY A 241 11.57 11.16 -11.58
CA GLY A 241 12.38 10.34 -12.48
C GLY A 241 11.85 8.91 -12.50
N THR A 242 11.33 8.50 -13.65
CA THR A 242 10.80 7.15 -13.85
C THR A 242 11.91 6.30 -14.45
N PRO A 243 12.31 5.18 -13.82
CA PRO A 243 13.36 4.33 -14.40
C PRO A 243 12.86 3.70 -15.72
N PRO A 244 13.75 3.34 -16.66
CA PRO A 244 13.35 2.76 -17.95
C PRO A 244 12.44 1.53 -17.84
N THR A 245 12.61 0.72 -16.79
CA THR A 245 11.74 -0.44 -16.50
C THR A 245 10.30 -0.03 -16.17
N ALA A 246 10.12 1.09 -15.48
CA ALA A 246 8.81 1.63 -15.14
C ALA A 246 8.14 2.29 -16.36
N GLU A 247 8.89 2.93 -17.25
CA GLU A 247 8.36 3.41 -18.52
C GLU A 247 7.91 2.24 -19.40
N TRP A 248 8.75 1.20 -19.53
CA TRP A 248 8.40 0.01 -20.30
C TRP A 248 7.11 -0.66 -19.83
N ILE A 249 6.91 -0.83 -18.52
CA ILE A 249 5.67 -1.48 -18.03
C ILE A 249 4.43 -0.61 -18.25
N LEU A 250 4.55 0.73 -18.17
CA LEU A 250 3.46 1.65 -18.48
C LEU A 250 3.08 1.57 -19.96
N ASP A 251 4.07 1.56 -20.85
CA ASP A 251 3.85 1.43 -22.29
C ASP A 251 3.24 0.08 -22.67
N ASN A 252 3.47 -0.96 -21.86
CA ASN A 252 3.06 -2.34 -22.14
C ASN A 252 1.95 -2.86 -21.20
N GLU A 253 1.30 -2.00 -20.40
CA GLU A 253 0.22 -2.40 -19.47
C GLU A 253 -0.88 -3.17 -20.22
N TYR A 254 -1.25 -2.70 -21.42
CA TYR A 254 -2.28 -3.31 -22.26
C TYR A 254 -1.97 -4.77 -22.63
N VAL A 255 -0.68 -5.13 -22.78
CA VAL A 255 -0.26 -6.49 -23.11
C VAL A 255 -0.52 -7.42 -21.92
N VAL A 256 -0.16 -6.97 -20.72
CA VAL A 256 -0.37 -7.74 -19.49
C VAL A 256 -1.86 -7.91 -19.20
N GLU A 257 -2.64 -6.84 -19.34
CA GLU A 257 -4.10 -6.84 -19.19
C GLU A 257 -4.77 -7.79 -20.21
N SER A 258 -4.36 -7.73 -21.47
CA SER A 258 -4.87 -8.62 -22.52
C SER A 258 -4.56 -10.08 -22.18
N ASN A 259 -3.30 -10.40 -21.86
CA ASN A 259 -2.89 -11.76 -21.54
C ASN A 259 -3.62 -12.31 -20.31
N ALA A 260 -3.81 -11.49 -19.27
CA ALA A 260 -4.56 -11.89 -18.07
C ALA A 260 -6.02 -12.22 -18.43
N ARG A 261 -6.64 -11.39 -19.27
CA ARG A 261 -8.01 -11.62 -19.77
C ARG A 261 -8.09 -12.87 -20.65
N ASP A 262 -7.13 -13.08 -21.52
CA ASP A 262 -7.08 -14.26 -22.41
C ASP A 262 -6.95 -15.55 -21.61
N VAL A 263 -6.13 -15.57 -20.56
CA VAL A 263 -6.06 -16.70 -19.62
C VAL A 263 -7.41 -16.94 -18.96
N GLN A 264 -8.10 -15.89 -18.50
CA GLN A 264 -9.42 -16.05 -17.85
C GLN A 264 -10.50 -16.55 -18.82
N MET A 265 -10.46 -16.12 -20.08
CA MET A 265 -11.41 -16.60 -21.10
C MET A 265 -11.14 -18.04 -21.51
N ASN A 266 -9.88 -18.41 -21.69
CA ASN A 266 -9.49 -19.74 -22.16
C ASN A 266 -9.38 -20.79 -21.04
N LEU A 267 -9.34 -20.36 -19.77
CA LEU A 267 -9.28 -21.24 -18.60
C LEU A 267 -10.49 -21.01 -17.67
N PRO A 268 -11.73 -21.24 -18.13
CA PRO A 268 -12.91 -21.05 -17.30
C PRO A 268 -12.89 -22.02 -16.11
N ARG A 269 -13.55 -21.63 -15.01
CA ARG A 269 -13.48 -22.36 -13.72
C ARG A 269 -13.84 -23.85 -13.83
N HIS A 270 -14.81 -24.21 -14.67
CA HIS A 270 -15.21 -25.60 -14.85
C HIS A 270 -14.07 -26.41 -15.48
N PHE A 271 -13.50 -25.91 -16.58
CA PHE A 271 -12.37 -26.54 -17.27
C PHE A 271 -11.14 -26.64 -16.37
N TYR A 272 -10.82 -25.57 -15.62
CA TYR A 272 -9.75 -25.59 -14.61
C TYR A 272 -9.91 -26.74 -13.59
N GLN A 273 -11.14 -27.00 -13.14
CA GLN A 273 -11.44 -28.04 -12.14
C GLN A 273 -11.37 -29.47 -12.69
N GLU A 274 -11.35 -29.63 -14.01
CA GLU A 274 -11.19 -30.91 -14.70
C GLU A 274 -9.72 -31.27 -14.91
N LEU A 275 -8.79 -30.31 -14.78
CA LEU A 275 -7.37 -30.55 -14.98
C LEU A 275 -6.79 -31.45 -13.87
N PRO A 276 -5.94 -32.44 -14.21
CA PRO A 276 -5.24 -33.25 -13.21
C PRO A 276 -4.38 -32.39 -12.28
N ALA A 277 -4.62 -32.48 -10.97
CA ALA A 277 -3.84 -31.74 -9.97
C ALA A 277 -2.67 -32.56 -9.42
N LEU A 278 -1.60 -31.89 -9.01
CA LEU A 278 -0.43 -32.52 -8.38
C LEU A 278 -0.69 -32.87 -6.91
N ALA A 279 -0.21 -34.02 -6.46
CA ALA A 279 -0.27 -34.49 -5.08
C ALA A 279 0.99 -34.12 -4.27
N ASN A 280 2.11 -33.91 -4.94
CA ASN A 280 3.40 -33.57 -4.33
C ASN A 280 3.67 -32.06 -4.31
N GLU A 281 4.51 -31.65 -3.37
CA GLU A 281 5.04 -30.28 -3.29
C GLU A 281 6.02 -30.00 -4.46
N PRO A 282 6.22 -28.74 -4.88
CA PRO A 282 5.72 -27.49 -4.30
C PRO A 282 4.37 -27.02 -4.86
N TYR A 283 3.81 -27.74 -5.83
CA TYR A 283 2.60 -27.33 -6.55
C TYR A 283 1.37 -28.17 -6.16
N ARG A 284 1.37 -28.72 -4.95
CA ARG A 284 0.29 -29.56 -4.44
C ARG A 284 -1.06 -28.85 -4.59
N GLY A 285 -2.02 -29.54 -5.20
CA GLY A 285 -3.37 -29.04 -5.47
C GLY A 285 -3.47 -28.08 -6.66
N LEU A 286 -2.37 -27.73 -7.33
CA LEU A 286 -2.40 -26.98 -8.59
C LEU A 286 -2.36 -27.94 -9.79
N PRO A 287 -2.86 -27.52 -10.98
CA PRO A 287 -2.80 -28.37 -12.17
C PRO A 287 -1.37 -28.79 -12.51
N ARG A 288 -1.20 -30.05 -12.91
CA ARG A 288 0.09 -30.60 -13.37
C ARG A 288 0.70 -29.77 -14.49
N ILE A 289 -0.13 -29.32 -15.43
CA ILE A 289 0.32 -28.46 -16.53
C ILE A 289 0.87 -27.11 -16.03
N TYR A 290 0.30 -26.56 -14.95
CA TYR A 290 0.82 -25.34 -14.34
C TYR A 290 2.19 -25.57 -13.68
N GLY A 291 2.37 -26.72 -13.01
CA GLY A 291 3.68 -27.12 -12.47
C GLY A 291 4.74 -27.21 -13.57
N LEU A 292 4.40 -27.86 -14.69
CA LEU A 292 5.26 -27.97 -15.87
C LEU A 292 5.62 -26.58 -16.42
N ALA A 293 4.63 -25.70 -16.63
CA ALA A 293 4.86 -24.35 -17.13
C ALA A 293 5.72 -23.50 -16.17
N LYS A 294 5.53 -23.66 -14.86
CA LYS A 294 6.35 -22.95 -13.86
C LYS A 294 7.80 -23.40 -13.86
N GLU A 295 8.06 -24.68 -14.02
CA GLU A 295 9.42 -25.19 -14.16
C GLU A 295 10.05 -24.65 -15.45
N LEU A 296 9.34 -24.67 -16.58
CA LEU A 296 9.78 -24.08 -17.86
C LEU A 296 10.26 -22.63 -17.70
N VAL A 297 9.41 -21.78 -17.15
CA VAL A 297 9.72 -20.36 -16.94
C VAL A 297 10.94 -20.17 -16.02
N SER A 298 11.13 -21.05 -15.05
CA SER A 298 12.18 -20.89 -14.03
C SER A 298 13.60 -21.15 -14.56
N PHE A 299 13.78 -22.03 -15.56
CA PHE A 299 15.09 -22.28 -16.18
C PHE A 299 15.30 -21.54 -17.51
N ALA A 300 14.22 -21.08 -18.14
CA ALA A 300 14.30 -20.34 -19.40
C ALA A 300 14.63 -18.84 -19.23
N GLU A 301 15.00 -18.38 -18.02
CA GLU A 301 15.25 -16.96 -17.72
C GLU A 301 14.11 -16.02 -18.20
N TRP A 302 12.85 -16.46 -18.07
CA TRP A 302 11.66 -15.74 -18.57
C TRP A 302 11.58 -15.60 -20.10
N ARG A 303 12.50 -16.20 -20.87
CA ARG A 303 12.48 -16.26 -22.33
C ARG A 303 11.76 -17.51 -22.79
N VAL A 304 10.44 -17.42 -22.88
CA VAL A 304 9.62 -18.53 -23.37
C VAL A 304 9.31 -18.28 -24.84
N ASP A 305 9.55 -19.30 -25.67
CA ASP A 305 9.28 -19.28 -27.10
C ASP A 305 8.65 -20.61 -27.53
N ARG A 306 8.16 -20.66 -28.76
CA ARG A 306 7.46 -21.84 -29.28
C ARG A 306 8.36 -23.09 -29.29
N GLU A 307 9.64 -22.95 -29.62
CA GLU A 307 10.56 -24.08 -29.74
C GLU A 307 10.85 -24.70 -28.37
N ASN A 308 11.10 -23.87 -27.37
CA ASN A 308 11.37 -24.34 -26.02
C ASN A 308 10.12 -24.92 -25.33
N ILE A 309 8.93 -24.36 -25.57
CA ILE A 309 7.66 -24.94 -25.10
C ILE A 309 7.48 -26.34 -25.68
N LEU A 310 7.60 -26.48 -27.00
CA LEU A 310 7.35 -27.75 -27.68
C LEU A 310 8.37 -28.80 -27.25
N SER A 311 9.67 -28.47 -27.27
CA SER A 311 10.74 -29.39 -26.84
C SER A 311 10.54 -29.84 -25.39
N PHE A 312 10.12 -28.95 -24.49
CA PHE A 312 9.91 -29.29 -23.09
C PHE A 312 8.68 -30.20 -22.90
N ILE A 313 7.57 -29.91 -23.59
CA ILE A 313 6.36 -30.73 -23.55
C ILE A 313 6.61 -32.11 -24.17
N GLU A 314 7.32 -32.20 -25.29
CA GLU A 314 7.67 -33.47 -25.95
C GLU A 314 8.54 -34.34 -25.05
N ALA A 315 9.58 -33.78 -24.44
CA ALA A 315 10.44 -34.48 -23.50
C ALA A 315 9.68 -34.94 -22.24
N TYR A 316 8.73 -34.16 -21.74
CA TYR A 316 7.86 -34.58 -20.64
C TYR A 316 6.96 -35.76 -21.06
N GLN A 317 6.35 -35.67 -22.24
CA GLN A 317 5.43 -36.68 -22.76
C GLN A 317 6.08 -38.00 -23.16
N SER A 318 7.39 -38.03 -23.39
CA SER A 318 8.13 -39.28 -23.62
C SER A 318 8.14 -40.20 -22.39
N VAL A 319 7.89 -39.65 -21.21
CA VAL A 319 7.78 -40.40 -19.94
C VAL A 319 6.32 -40.52 -19.51
N ARG A 320 5.55 -39.42 -19.57
CA ARG A 320 4.16 -39.41 -19.11
C ARG A 320 3.26 -38.56 -20.00
N THR A 321 2.25 -39.19 -20.57
CA THR A 321 1.30 -38.51 -21.47
C THR A 321 0.48 -37.44 -20.74
N LEU A 322 0.31 -36.31 -21.43
CA LEU A 322 -0.61 -35.24 -21.03
C LEU A 322 -1.97 -35.50 -21.66
N THR A 323 -3.03 -35.12 -20.97
CA THR A 323 -4.37 -35.15 -21.54
C THR A 323 -4.54 -34.03 -22.56
N ILE A 324 -5.48 -34.18 -23.49
CA ILE A 324 -5.79 -33.12 -24.45
C ILE A 324 -6.17 -31.81 -23.73
N GLY A 325 -6.92 -31.91 -22.62
CA GLY A 325 -7.30 -30.75 -21.80
C GLY A 325 -6.09 -30.03 -21.18
N GLU A 326 -5.06 -30.76 -20.74
CA GLU A 326 -3.84 -30.13 -20.27
C GLU A 326 -3.11 -29.38 -21.38
N LEU A 327 -3.02 -29.95 -22.58
CA LEU A 327 -2.39 -29.28 -23.73
C LEU A 327 -3.17 -28.01 -24.15
N TRP A 328 -4.51 -28.05 -24.10
CA TRP A 328 -5.35 -26.87 -24.34
C TRP A 328 -5.20 -25.77 -23.29
N ALA A 329 -4.76 -26.11 -22.07
CA ALA A 329 -4.54 -25.15 -21.00
C ALA A 329 -3.19 -24.42 -21.09
N VAL A 330 -2.31 -24.83 -22.02
CA VAL A 330 -1.07 -24.09 -22.30
C VAL A 330 -1.42 -22.84 -23.09
N PRO A 331 -1.02 -21.64 -22.62
CA PRO A 331 -1.28 -20.40 -23.37
C PRO A 331 -0.64 -20.49 -24.77
N GLN A 332 -1.39 -20.08 -25.78
CA GLN A 332 -0.99 -20.14 -27.19
C GLN A 332 -0.08 -19.00 -27.62
#